data_AF-A0A7C4FTJ3-F1
#
_entry.id   AF-A0A7C4FTJ3-F1
#
_cell.length_a   1.000
_cell.length_b   1.000
_cell.length_c   1.000
_cell.angle_alpha   90.00
_cell.angle_beta   90.00
_cell.angle_gamma   90.00
#
_symmetry.space_group_name_H-M   'P 1'
#
loop_
_entity.id
_entity.type
_entity.pdbx_description
1 polymer ?
#
loop_
_entity_poly.entity_id
_entity_poly.type
_entity_poly.pdbx_seq_one_letter_code
_entity_poly.pdbx_strand_id
1 'polypeptide(L)'
;ASVLKKKSLMEVLPKVDIMEVYNSRNVFHWSNYRASHFAQENKIIAGVGSDAHSNFEVGQAYVMIEEFTSSKDFLENLSKAEYKTHKTPAMFNLVNKIYKMARSAKRKLIIH
;
A
#
# COMPACT_ATOMS: atom_id res chain seq x y z
N ALA A 1 7.18 -10.83 -0.63
CA ALA A 1 5.95 -10.90 0.18
C ALA A 1 5.03 -11.94 -0.46
N SER A 2 4.55 -12.91 0.33
CA SER A 2 3.47 -13.81 -0.09
C SER A 2 2.20 -12.97 -0.29
N VAL A 3 1.47 -13.19 -1.39
CA VAL A 3 0.20 -12.51 -1.63
C VAL A 3 -0.85 -13.12 -0.71
N LEU A 4 -1.51 -12.31 0.12
CA LEU A 4 -2.64 -12.75 0.92
C LEU A 4 -3.76 -13.24 0.00
N LYS A 5 -4.21 -14.48 0.20
CA LYS A 5 -5.37 -15.03 -0.52
C LYS A 5 -6.64 -14.38 0.01
N LYS A 6 -7.65 -14.20 -0.87
CA LYS A 6 -8.94 -13.59 -0.49
C LYS A 6 -9.57 -14.24 0.74
N LYS A 7 -9.55 -15.58 0.84
CA LYS A 7 -10.08 -16.31 2.01
C LYS A 7 -9.43 -15.85 3.32
N SER A 8 -8.09 -15.85 3.36
CA SER A 8 -7.34 -15.43 4.54
C SER A 8 -7.53 -13.94 4.86
N LEU A 9 -7.70 -13.09 3.84
CA LEU A 9 -8.05 -11.69 4.04
C LEU A 9 -9.40 -11.54 4.73
N MET A 10 -10.42 -12.28 4.29
CA MET A 10 -11.74 -12.25 4.92
C MET A 10 -11.73 -12.79 6.36
N GLU A 11 -10.88 -13.78 6.66
CA GLU A 11 -10.73 -14.34 8.01
C GLU A 11 -10.15 -13.32 9.01
N VAL A 12 -9.24 -12.45 8.56
CA VAL A 12 -8.63 -11.42 9.43
C VAL A 12 -9.41 -10.11 9.44
N LEU A 13 -10.29 -9.89 8.46
CA LEU A 13 -11.06 -8.65 8.28
C LEU A 13 -11.71 -8.12 9.57
N PRO A 14 -12.33 -8.94 10.45
CA PRO A 14 -12.96 -8.44 11.69
C PRO A 14 -11.97 -7.86 12.71
N LYS A 15 -10.67 -8.03 12.50
CA LYS A 15 -9.58 -7.55 13.36
C LYS A 15 -8.81 -6.38 12.75
N VAL A 16 -9.24 -5.89 11.59
CA VAL A 16 -8.54 -4.83 10.84
C VAL A 16 -9.23 -3.50 11.09
N ASP A 17 -8.56 -2.62 11.82
CA ASP A 17 -9.03 -1.24 12.02
C ASP A 17 -8.67 -0.35 10.81
N ILE A 18 -7.48 -0.56 10.23
CA ILE A 18 -6.89 0.28 9.18
C ILE A 18 -6.34 -0.58 8.05
N MET A 19 -6.55 -0.15 6.80
CA MET A 19 -5.97 -0.76 5.61
C MET A 19 -5.15 0.27 4.80
N GLU A 20 -3.91 -0.08 4.44
CA GLU A 20 -3.14 0.73 3.49
C GLU A 20 -3.75 0.58 2.09
N VAL A 21 -4.35 1.66 1.59
CA VAL A 21 -5.01 1.70 0.27
C VAL A 21 -4.14 2.31 -0.81
N TYR A 22 -3.08 3.02 -0.43
CA TYR A 22 -2.16 3.65 -1.35
C TYR A 22 -0.71 3.56 -0.87
N ASN A 23 0.14 3.00 -1.73
CA ASN A 23 1.59 3.01 -1.58
C ASN A 23 2.23 3.74 -2.79
N SER A 24 3.11 4.72 -2.55
CA SER A 24 3.75 5.52 -3.61
C SER A 24 4.66 4.71 -4.55
N ARG A 25 5.17 3.57 -4.09
CA ARG A 25 5.99 2.62 -4.88
C ARG A 25 5.16 1.61 -5.67
N ASN A 26 3.85 1.53 -5.46
CA ASN A 26 3.01 0.63 -6.25
C ASN A 26 3.01 1.03 -7.73
N VAL A 27 3.57 0.15 -8.55
CA VAL A 27 3.72 0.33 -10.01
C VAL A 27 2.37 0.31 -10.72
N PHE A 28 1.43 -0.52 -10.27
CA PHE A 28 0.11 -0.64 -10.87
C PHE A 28 -0.90 0.17 -10.08
N HIS A 29 -1.45 1.23 -10.69
CA HIS A 29 -2.53 2.03 -10.12
C HIS A 29 -3.74 1.19 -9.70
N TRP A 30 -3.99 0.10 -10.42
CA TRP A 30 -5.09 -0.80 -10.17
C TRP A 30 -5.01 -1.53 -8.83
N SER A 31 -3.81 -1.78 -8.29
CA SER A 31 -3.66 -2.33 -6.94
C SER A 31 -4.16 -1.36 -5.87
N ASN A 32 -3.83 -0.07 -6.00
CA ASN A 32 -4.31 0.96 -5.08
C ASN A 32 -5.83 1.13 -5.22
N TYR A 33 -6.35 1.12 -6.45
CA TYR A 33 -7.80 1.17 -6.71
C TYR A 33 -8.53 0.00 -6.04
N ARG A 34 -8.06 -1.24 -6.21
CA ARG A 34 -8.66 -2.41 -5.57
C ARG A 34 -8.63 -2.34 -4.05
N ALA A 35 -7.52 -1.91 -3.47
CA ALA A 35 -7.40 -1.76 -2.02
C ALA A 35 -8.37 -0.69 -1.50
N SER A 36 -8.46 0.45 -2.17
CA SER A 36 -9.40 1.53 -1.82
C SER A 36 -10.86 1.08 -1.91
N HIS A 37 -11.24 0.41 -3.00
CA HIS A 37 -12.60 -0.11 -3.18
C HIS A 37 -12.95 -1.14 -2.10
N PHE A 38 -12.02 -2.05 -1.80
CA PHE A 38 -12.23 -3.07 -0.77
C PHE A 38 -12.37 -2.45 0.62
N ALA A 39 -11.54 -1.47 0.97
CA ALA A 39 -11.67 -0.76 2.25
C ALA A 39 -13.01 -0.04 2.37
N GLN A 40 -13.48 0.61 1.29
CA GLN A 40 -14.78 1.28 1.24
C GLN A 40 -15.95 0.30 1.41
N GLU A 41 -15.95 -0.82 0.67
CA GLU A 41 -16.99 -1.85 0.76
C GLU A 41 -17.12 -2.44 2.17
N ASN A 42 -15.98 -2.59 2.87
CA ASN A 42 -15.94 -3.20 4.20
C ASN A 42 -15.87 -2.16 5.35
N LYS A 43 -16.02 -0.86 5.04
CA LYS A 43 -15.99 0.25 6.01
C LYS A 43 -14.72 0.27 6.89
N ILE A 44 -13.58 -0.08 6.31
CA ILE A 44 -12.28 -0.04 6.98
C ILE A 44 -11.68 1.37 6.80
N ILE A 45 -11.05 1.90 7.85
CA ILE A 45 -10.35 3.18 7.77
C ILE A 45 -9.17 3.05 6.80
N ALA A 46 -9.06 3.99 5.87
CA ALA A 46 -7.98 4.01 4.90
C ALA A 46 -6.69 4.62 5.49
N GLY A 47 -5.55 4.06 5.10
CA GLY A 47 -4.22 4.62 5.33
C GLY A 47 -3.44 4.73 4.01
N VAL A 48 -2.47 5.65 3.97
CA VAL A 48 -1.56 5.82 2.82
C VAL A 48 -0.12 5.91 3.29
N GLY A 49 0.81 5.42 2.48
CA GLY A 49 2.23 5.37 2.83
C GLY A 49 3.15 5.59 1.63
N SER A 50 4.27 6.28 1.86
CA SER A 50 5.29 6.45 0.82
C SER A 50 6.14 5.21 0.62
N ASP A 51 6.28 4.38 1.66
CA ASP A 51 7.17 3.20 1.72
C ASP A 51 8.60 3.56 1.30
N ALA A 52 9.10 4.68 1.82
CA ALA A 52 10.35 5.27 1.41
C ALA A 52 11.56 4.36 1.73
N HIS A 53 12.36 4.05 0.71
CA HIS A 53 13.66 3.38 0.82
C HIS A 53 14.84 4.34 0.61
N SER A 54 14.56 5.62 0.28
CA SER A 54 15.57 6.68 0.17
C SER A 54 14.96 8.02 0.59
N ASN A 55 15.80 9.00 0.93
CA ASN A 55 15.36 10.30 1.43
C ASN A 55 14.42 11.04 0.47
N PHE A 56 14.61 10.89 -0.84
CA PHE A 56 13.77 11.51 -1.86
C PHE A 56 12.36 10.89 -1.97
N GLU A 57 12.13 9.72 -1.36
CA GLU A 57 10.83 9.06 -1.34
C GLU A 57 10.00 9.46 -0.09
N VAL A 58 10.61 10.10 0.90
CA VAL A 58 9.91 10.60 2.09
C VAL A 58 8.92 11.70 1.67
N GLY A 59 7.71 11.66 2.22
CA GLY A 59 6.67 12.65 1.89
C GLY A 59 5.93 12.42 0.56
N GLN A 60 6.28 11.37 -0.20
CA GLN A 60 5.54 11.04 -1.43
C GLN A 60 4.11 10.58 -1.15
N ALA A 61 3.81 10.08 0.04
CA ALA A 61 2.44 9.91 0.52
C ALA A 61 2.40 10.04 2.03
N TYR A 62 1.43 10.78 2.53
CA TYR A 62 1.22 11.03 3.96
C TYR A 62 -0.24 11.39 4.24
N VAL A 63 -0.61 11.25 5.51
CA VAL A 63 -1.93 11.57 6.04
C VAL A 63 -1.81 12.87 6.83
N MET A 64 -2.69 13.83 6.54
CA MET A 64 -2.93 15.00 7.38
C MET A 64 -4.08 14.67 8.32
N ILE A 65 -3.77 14.54 9.60
CA ILE A 65 -4.69 14.13 10.65
C ILE A 65 -4.66 15.15 11.78
N GLU A 66 -5.83 15.41 12.38
CA GLU A 66 -5.94 16.22 13.60
C GLU A 66 -5.21 15.57 14.78
N GLU A 67 -4.76 16.40 15.74
CA GLU A 67 -4.10 15.91 16.95
C GLU A 67 -4.99 14.91 17.70
N PHE A 68 -4.36 13.88 18.27
CA PHE A 68 -5.03 12.81 19.01
C PHE A 68 -4.20 12.43 20.23
N THR A 69 -4.87 12.02 21.30
CA THR A 69 -4.22 11.61 22.55
C THR A 69 -4.58 10.18 22.97
N SER A 70 -5.56 9.57 22.30
CA SER A 70 -5.95 8.17 22.50
C SER A 70 -6.02 7.42 21.18
N SER A 71 -6.01 6.08 21.26
CA SER A 71 -6.21 5.22 20.09
C SER A 71 -7.59 5.40 19.46
N LYS A 72 -8.62 5.69 20.27
CA LYS A 72 -9.97 5.94 19.78
C LYS A 72 -10.02 7.24 18.98
N ASP A 73 -9.45 8.32 19.52
CA ASP A 73 -9.40 9.61 18.85
C ASP A 73 -8.55 9.54 17.58
N PHE A 74 -7.47 8.74 17.59
CA PHE A 74 -6.68 8.46 16.40
C PHE A 74 -7.52 7.85 15.28
N LEU A 75 -8.29 6.79 15.56
CA LEU A 75 -9.13 6.14 14.55
C LEU A 75 -10.25 7.06 14.06
N GLU A 76 -10.87 7.83 14.96
CA GLU A 76 -11.91 8.79 14.59
C GLU A 76 -11.35 9.90 13.69
N ASN A 77 -10.22 10.50 14.06
CA ASN A 77 -9.58 11.56 13.28
C ASN A 77 -9.05 11.01 11.95
N LEU A 78 -8.50 9.79 11.95
CA LEU A 78 -8.00 9.15 10.74
C LEU A 78 -9.11 8.86 9.74
N SER A 79 -10.32 8.54 10.20
CA SER A 79 -11.48 8.34 9.34
C SER A 79 -11.93 9.60 8.59
N LYS A 80 -11.53 10.78 9.08
CA LYS A 80 -11.84 12.11 8.51
C LYS A 80 -10.61 12.78 7.89
N ALA A 81 -9.46 12.11 7.88
CA ALA A 81 -8.19 12.69 7.50
C ALA A 81 -8.07 12.96 6.00
N GLU A 82 -7.23 13.93 5.64
CA GLU A 82 -6.90 14.21 4.25
C GLU A 82 -5.64 13.43 3.83
N TYR A 83 -5.67 12.82 2.65
CA TYR A 83 -4.52 12.10 2.11
C TYR A 83 -3.81 12.92 1.04
N LYS A 84 -2.51 13.13 1.20
CA LYS A 84 -1.65 13.69 0.14
C LYS A 84 -0.88 12.54 -0.48
N THR A 85 -1.04 12.36 -1.79
CA THR A 85 -0.42 11.25 -2.51
C THR A 85 0.22 11.70 -3.81
N HIS A 86 1.49 11.36 -3.96
CA HIS A 86 2.31 11.56 -5.13
C HIS A 86 2.96 10.23 -5.51
N LYS A 87 3.15 9.99 -6.81
CA LYS A 87 3.87 8.81 -7.29
C LYS A 87 5.36 9.07 -7.18
N THR A 88 6.09 8.12 -6.59
CA THR A 88 7.55 8.10 -6.74
C THR A 88 7.88 7.85 -8.22
N PRO A 89 8.73 8.66 -8.87
CA PRO A 89 9.10 8.48 -10.26
C PRO A 89 9.57 7.04 -10.54
N ALA A 90 8.89 6.37 -11.47
CA ALA A 90 9.03 4.93 -11.72
C ALA A 90 10.46 4.50 -12.12
N MET A 91 11.28 5.42 -12.65
CA MET A 91 12.65 5.17 -13.13
C MET A 91 13.59 4.61 -12.05
N PHE A 92 13.40 4.95 -10.77
CA PHE A 92 14.24 4.41 -9.68
C PHE A 92 13.83 3.00 -9.24
N ASN A 93 12.60 2.57 -9.54
CA ASN A 93 12.01 1.31 -9.07
C ASN A 93 11.86 0.24 -10.16
N LEU A 94 12.01 0.61 -11.45
CA LEU A 94 11.81 -0.29 -12.58
C LEU A 94 12.99 -1.26 -12.77
N VAL A 95 14.23 -0.81 -12.57
CA VAL A 95 15.44 -1.62 -12.81
C VAL A 95 15.46 -2.88 -11.94
N ASN A 96 15.23 -2.74 -10.62
CA ASN A 96 15.25 -3.89 -9.69
C ASN A 96 14.10 -4.88 -9.92
N LYS A 97 12.93 -4.38 -10.38
CA LYS A 97 11.75 -5.23 -10.63
C LYS A 97 11.86 -5.95 -11.96
N ILE A 98 12.34 -5.28 -13.02
CA ILE A 98 12.70 -5.89 -14.30
C ILE A 98 13.80 -6.93 -14.08
N TYR A 99 14.85 -6.60 -13.31
CA TYR A 99 15.92 -7.54 -13.00
C TYR A 99 15.40 -8.81 -12.29
N LYS A 100 14.51 -8.67 -11.30
CA LYS A 100 13.87 -9.81 -10.63
C LYS A 100 12.98 -10.64 -11.57
N MET A 101 12.21 -10.01 -12.46
CA MET A 101 11.40 -10.71 -13.46
C MET A 101 12.28 -11.46 -14.47
N ALA A 102 13.30 -10.80 -15.02
CA ALA A 102 14.25 -11.41 -15.96
C ALA A 102 14.98 -12.61 -15.34
N ARG A 103 15.40 -12.50 -14.07
CA ARG A 103 16.02 -13.61 -13.33
C ARG A 103 15.05 -14.78 -13.10
N SER A 104 13.78 -14.49 -12.83
CA SER A 104 12.73 -15.51 -12.66
C SER A 104 12.43 -16.24 -13.98
N ALA A 105 12.32 -15.51 -15.08
CA ALA A 105 12.14 -16.07 -16.42
C ALA A 105 13.33 -16.95 -16.84
N LYS A 106 14.56 -16.48 -16.59
CA LYS A 106 15.79 -17.24 -16.89
C LYS A 106 15.87 -18.55 -16.09
N ARG A 107 15.41 -18.57 -14.83
CA ARG A 107 15.33 -19.80 -14.02
C ARG A 107 14.33 -20.82 -14.58
N LYS A 108 13.17 -20.40 -15.10
CA LYS A 108 12.20 -21.32 -15.72
C LYS A 108 12.71 -21.93 -17.01
N LEU A 109 13.50 -21.19 -17.77
CA LEU A 109 14.06 -21.62 -19.06
C LEU A 109 15.25 -22.61 -18.93
N ILE A 110 15.86 -22.69 -17.75
CA ILE A 110 16.99 -23.61 -17.46
C ILE A 110 16.48 -24.96 -16.91
N ILE A 111 15.22 -25.03 -16.48
CA ILE A 111 14.60 -26.22 -15.84
C ILE A 111 13.72 -27.01 -16.85
N HIS A 112 13.69 -26.61 -18.11
CA HIS A 112 13.14 -27.37 -19.24
C HIS A 112 14.24 -27.54 -20.29
#